data_AF-A0A369J8V7-F1
#
_entry.id   AF-A0A369J8V7-F1
#
_cell.length_a   1.000
_cell.length_b   1.000
_cell.length_c   1.000
_cell.angle_alpha   90.00
_cell.angle_beta   90.00
_cell.angle_gamma   90.00
#
_symmetry.space_group_name_H-M   'P 1'
#
loop_
_entity.id
_entity.type
_entity.pdbx_description
1 polymer ?
#
loop_
_entity_poly.entity_id
_entity_poly.type
_entity_poly.pdbx_seq_one_letter_code
_entity_poly.pdbx_strand_id
1 'polypeptide(L)'
;MWYNDYNAYCSVACQELHWTTTHRLICTEKPITIDVERLNPLLALLVEYCHLDPAKPLHPALTRTIINSPNPSPSADVLPHGSGKARLVILGDSIPTGVERQTKLWWPSGVSNLARIFLDNQRYECRLPVNGLGGLKPPMRLKYKSFPIADFGIAKGKIAAKDHHKLAYQLDAQGTVLEEQDPDNHYWLYFTTTKEEQLLMDYGLLTFDHMAIVDTKAYQHPALPSKNKAPAYFCDRTMAGASPPIHDFQQRFSFFWDDGLRSLIAHCLESLDEPVGAHAIWSLLDRLARRQCSAAEKVLAVHWARLDRAILETIFNDPTKPWEKWPPTPRIGVWGQSSTRSPVE
;
A
#
# COMPACT_ATOMS: atom_id res chain seq x y z
N MET A 1 -15.03 1.51 -35.50
CA MET A 1 -14.35 2.75 -35.06
C MET A 1 -14.68 2.94 -33.59
N TRP A 2 -13.81 2.48 -32.69
CA TRP A 2 -13.95 2.71 -31.27
C TRP A 2 -13.21 4.01 -30.97
N TYR A 3 -13.93 5.04 -30.54
CA TYR A 3 -13.30 6.26 -30.02
C TYR A 3 -12.60 5.88 -28.71
N ASN A 4 -11.28 5.90 -28.70
CA ASN A 4 -10.50 5.98 -27.47
C ASN A 4 -10.77 7.39 -26.89
N ASP A 5 -11.87 7.55 -26.16
CA ASP A 5 -12.31 8.78 -25.48
C ASP A 5 -11.43 9.11 -24.24
N TYR A 6 -10.11 8.98 -24.39
CA TYR A 6 -9.13 9.53 -23.45
C TYR A 6 -8.73 10.96 -23.83
N ASN A 7 -9.62 11.71 -24.49
CA ASN A 7 -9.42 13.12 -24.74
C ASN A 7 -9.62 13.87 -23.41
N ALA A 8 -8.51 14.23 -22.75
CA ALA A 8 -8.53 15.22 -21.70
C ALA A 8 -9.18 16.51 -22.26
N TYR A 9 -10.23 17.01 -21.63
CA TYR A 9 -10.90 18.22 -22.07
C TYR A 9 -9.94 19.41 -22.01
N CYS A 10 -9.99 20.27 -23.02
CA CYS A 10 -9.21 21.52 -23.08
C CYS A 10 -9.47 22.48 -21.92
N SER A 11 -10.65 22.40 -21.32
CA SER A 11 -11.09 23.23 -20.20
C SER A 11 -12.32 22.63 -19.53
N VAL A 12 -12.69 23.15 -18.36
CA VAL A 12 -13.96 22.85 -17.68
C VAL A 12 -15.16 23.17 -18.57
N ALA A 13 -15.10 24.27 -19.33
CA ALA A 13 -16.16 24.62 -20.28
C ALA A 13 -16.31 23.59 -21.41
N CYS A 14 -15.20 23.04 -21.93
CA CYS A 14 -15.22 21.96 -22.92
C CYS A 14 -15.91 20.70 -22.33
N GLN A 15 -15.64 20.39 -21.06
CA GLN A 15 -16.25 19.25 -20.35
C GLN A 15 -17.74 19.44 -20.10
N GLU A 16 -18.16 20.61 -19.63
CA GLU A 16 -19.58 20.93 -19.37
C GLU A 16 -20.40 20.91 -20.65
N LEU A 17 -19.84 21.44 -21.75
CA LEU A 17 -20.49 21.39 -23.06
C LEU A 17 -20.69 19.94 -23.51
N HIS A 18 -19.62 19.13 -23.51
CA HIS A 18 -19.74 17.73 -23.92
C HIS A 18 -20.69 16.92 -23.00
N TRP A 19 -20.67 17.21 -21.69
CA TRP A 19 -21.60 16.61 -20.74
C TRP A 19 -23.04 16.93 -21.12
N THR A 20 -23.37 18.19 -21.37
CA THR A 20 -24.75 18.63 -21.65
C THR A 20 -25.23 18.23 -23.04
N THR A 21 -24.39 18.29 -24.07
CA THR A 21 -24.79 18.07 -25.47
C THR A 21 -24.76 16.62 -25.90
N THR A 22 -23.82 15.83 -25.38
CA THR A 22 -23.50 14.51 -25.95
C THR A 22 -23.60 13.42 -24.89
N HIS A 23 -22.84 13.56 -23.79
CA HIS A 23 -22.67 12.48 -22.84
C HIS A 23 -23.91 12.25 -21.97
N ARG A 24 -24.60 13.30 -21.51
CA ARG A 24 -25.81 13.17 -20.66
C ARG A 24 -26.94 12.43 -21.37
N LEU A 25 -27.03 12.53 -22.69
CA LEU A 25 -28.06 11.85 -23.48
C LEU A 25 -27.87 10.33 -23.52
N ILE A 26 -26.62 9.86 -23.42
CA ILE A 26 -26.25 8.44 -23.45
C ILE A 26 -25.97 7.87 -22.05
N CYS A 27 -25.66 8.71 -21.07
CA CYS A 27 -25.43 8.33 -19.69
C CYS A 27 -26.76 8.15 -18.94
N THR A 28 -27.48 7.06 -19.25
CA THR A 28 -28.77 6.73 -18.62
C THR A 28 -28.61 6.16 -17.21
N GLU A 29 -27.44 5.59 -16.90
CA GLU A 29 -27.20 4.93 -15.62
C GLU A 29 -26.52 5.86 -14.62
N LYS A 30 -27.01 5.84 -13.37
CA LYS A 30 -26.36 6.54 -12.27
C LYS A 30 -25.00 5.86 -12.00
N PRO A 31 -23.88 6.60 -12.01
CA PRO A 31 -22.57 6.02 -11.72
C PRO A 31 -22.56 5.39 -10.33
N ILE A 32 -21.91 4.24 -10.21
CA ILE A 32 -21.65 3.62 -8.92
C ILE A 32 -20.61 4.47 -8.21
N THR A 33 -20.91 4.97 -7.02
CA THR A 33 -19.95 5.76 -6.24
C THR A 33 -19.37 4.93 -5.10
N ILE A 34 -18.05 4.93 -4.98
CA ILE A 34 -17.34 4.23 -3.91
C ILE A 34 -16.59 5.24 -3.06
N ASP A 35 -16.77 5.15 -1.74
CA ASP A 35 -16.02 5.98 -0.80
C ASP A 35 -14.59 5.44 -0.63
N VAL A 36 -13.59 6.30 -0.81
CA VAL A 36 -12.18 5.93 -0.66
C VAL A 36 -11.86 5.45 0.76
N GLU A 37 -12.51 6.01 1.79
CA GLU A 37 -12.31 5.59 3.17
C GLU A 37 -12.78 4.13 3.38
N ARG A 38 -13.88 3.75 2.73
CA ARG A 38 -14.40 2.37 2.71
C ARG A 38 -13.49 1.41 1.94
N LEU A 39 -12.72 1.89 0.97
CA LEU A 39 -11.77 1.06 0.22
C LEU A 39 -10.49 0.77 0.99
N ASN A 40 -10.14 1.58 2.00
CA ASN A 40 -8.88 1.45 2.70
C ASN A 40 -8.60 0.03 3.25
N PRO A 41 -9.54 -0.67 3.92
CA PRO A 41 -9.30 -2.03 4.40
C PRO A 41 -9.13 -3.05 3.27
N LEU A 42 -9.83 -2.88 2.15
CA LEU A 42 -9.67 -3.74 0.97
C LEU A 42 -8.25 -3.60 0.41
N LEU A 43 -7.78 -2.37 0.21
CA LEU A 43 -6.43 -2.10 -0.29
C LEU A 43 -5.35 -2.60 0.68
N ALA A 44 -5.58 -2.44 1.99
CA ALA A 44 -4.69 -3.02 3.01
C ALA A 44 -4.60 -4.55 2.92
N LEU A 45 -5.72 -5.24 2.66
CA LEU A 45 -5.74 -6.69 2.45
C LEU A 45 -5.04 -7.13 1.17
N LEU A 46 -5.11 -6.34 0.09
CA LEU A 46 -4.35 -6.62 -1.15
C LEU A 46 -2.84 -6.51 -0.92
N VAL A 47 -2.42 -5.45 -0.21
CA VAL A 47 -1.01 -5.27 0.19
C VAL A 47 -0.54 -6.43 1.07
N GLU A 48 -1.35 -6.83 2.06
CA GLU A 48 -1.06 -8.02 2.88
C GLU A 48 -0.96 -9.30 2.04
N TYR A 49 -1.80 -9.45 1.01
CA TYR A 49 -1.72 -10.59 0.09
C TYR A 49 -0.35 -10.62 -0.62
N CYS A 50 0.10 -9.49 -1.15
CA CYS A 50 1.42 -9.35 -1.78
C CYS A 50 2.55 -9.66 -0.79
N HIS A 51 2.38 -9.29 0.48
CA HIS A 51 3.37 -9.60 1.52
C HIS A 51 3.41 -11.08 1.90
N LEU A 52 2.30 -11.80 1.74
CA LEU A 52 2.20 -13.24 2.00
C LEU A 52 2.60 -14.10 0.80
N ASP A 53 2.83 -13.50 -0.37
CA ASP A 53 3.21 -14.21 -1.59
C ASP A 53 4.47 -15.08 -1.38
N PRO A 54 4.41 -16.40 -1.65
CA PRO A 54 5.56 -17.29 -1.56
C PRO A 54 6.66 -17.00 -2.59
N ALA A 55 6.35 -16.30 -3.70
CA ALA A 55 7.35 -15.87 -4.68
C ALA A 55 8.24 -14.73 -4.16
N LYS A 56 7.80 -14.00 -3.12
CA LYS A 56 8.61 -12.96 -2.49
C LYS A 56 9.79 -13.61 -1.77
N PRO A 57 11.05 -13.20 -2.04
CA PRO A 57 12.22 -13.69 -1.31
C PRO A 57 12.01 -13.62 0.21
N LEU A 58 12.38 -14.68 0.91
CA LEU A 58 12.32 -14.69 2.36
C LEU A 58 13.33 -13.69 2.92
N HIS A 59 12.85 -12.80 3.77
CA HIS A 59 13.72 -11.87 4.48
C HIS A 59 14.67 -12.67 5.40
N PRO A 60 15.99 -12.37 5.46
CA PRO A 60 16.94 -13.12 6.28
C PRO A 60 16.55 -13.22 7.76
N ALA A 61 15.86 -12.21 8.29
CA ALA A 61 15.37 -12.25 9.67
C ALA A 61 14.34 -13.36 9.93
N LEU A 62 13.70 -13.91 8.90
CA LEU A 62 12.71 -14.98 9.03
C LEU A 62 13.32 -16.38 8.97
N THR A 63 14.58 -16.49 8.54
CA THR A 63 15.28 -17.76 8.37
C THR A 63 16.44 -17.91 9.34
N ARG A 64 16.61 -16.95 10.27
CA ARG A 64 17.70 -16.94 11.26
C ARG A 64 17.18 -16.54 12.63
N THR A 65 17.88 -16.98 13.67
CA THR A 65 17.63 -16.54 15.04
C THR A 65 18.00 -15.07 15.23
N ILE A 66 17.36 -14.37 16.18
CA ILE A 66 17.78 -13.03 16.62
C ILE A 66 18.52 -13.17 17.94
N ILE A 67 19.78 -12.76 17.98
CA ILE A 67 20.67 -12.99 19.13
C ILE A 67 20.78 -11.79 20.08
N ASN A 68 20.32 -10.61 19.68
CA ASN A 68 20.26 -9.42 20.53
C ASN A 68 18.81 -9.05 20.92
N SER A 69 18.65 -7.94 21.64
CA SER A 69 17.34 -7.42 22.07
C SER A 69 17.07 -6.04 21.46
N PRO A 70 16.72 -5.96 20.17
CA PRO A 70 16.47 -4.67 19.49
C PRO A 70 15.30 -3.87 20.09
N ASN A 71 14.40 -4.53 20.84
CA ASN A 71 13.31 -3.90 21.58
C ASN A 71 13.38 -4.37 23.05
N PRO A 72 13.42 -3.47 24.06
CA PRO A 72 13.17 -2.02 23.98
C PRO A 72 14.42 -1.15 23.80
N SER A 73 15.50 -1.64 23.17
CA SER A 73 16.75 -0.86 23.04
C SER A 73 16.46 0.57 22.56
N PRO A 74 16.69 1.59 23.40
CA PRO A 74 16.23 2.96 23.12
C PRO A 74 17.18 3.73 22.19
N SER A 75 18.40 3.23 21.98
CA SER A 75 19.42 3.90 21.15
C SER A 75 19.56 3.22 19.79
N ALA A 76 19.55 4.03 18.74
CA ALA A 76 19.95 3.61 17.41
C ALA A 76 21.49 3.51 17.32
N ASP A 77 21.98 2.48 16.65
CA ASP A 77 23.39 2.24 16.38
C ASP A 77 23.82 3.01 15.13
N VAL A 78 25.09 3.42 15.07
CA VAL A 78 25.67 3.99 13.85
C VAL A 78 25.90 2.86 12.86
N LEU A 79 25.30 2.98 11.68
CA LEU A 79 25.44 1.96 10.63
C LEU A 79 26.82 2.03 9.97
N PRO A 80 27.34 0.90 9.46
CA PRO A 80 28.56 0.88 8.67
C PRO A 80 28.49 1.88 7.50
N HIS A 81 29.64 2.41 7.08
CA HIS A 81 29.76 3.33 5.93
C HIS A 81 29.03 4.68 6.06
N GLY A 82 28.46 5.01 7.23
CA GLY A 82 27.86 6.32 7.48
C GLY A 82 26.47 6.50 6.86
N SER A 83 25.75 5.43 6.55
CA SER A 83 24.36 5.46 6.05
C SER A 83 23.33 5.96 7.08
N GLY A 84 23.78 6.25 8.30
CA GLY A 84 22.99 6.91 9.33
C GLY A 84 22.93 6.11 10.60
N LYS A 85 21.76 6.13 11.26
CA LYS A 85 21.52 5.40 12.50
C LYS A 85 20.21 4.61 12.41
N ALA A 86 20.24 3.37 12.88
CA ALA A 86 19.06 2.51 13.01
C ALA A 86 19.24 1.55 14.19
N ARG A 87 18.16 0.93 14.69
CA ARG A 87 18.29 -0.17 15.66
C ARG A 87 18.81 -1.40 14.94
N LEU A 88 19.94 -1.94 15.40
CA LEU A 88 20.54 -3.11 14.78
C LEU A 88 19.88 -4.39 15.28
N VAL A 89 19.45 -5.25 14.36
CA VAL A 89 19.00 -6.62 14.62
C VAL A 89 20.12 -7.57 14.20
N ILE A 90 20.72 -8.27 15.16
CA ILE A 90 21.83 -9.17 14.89
C ILE A 90 21.27 -10.57 14.66
N LEU A 91 21.51 -11.10 13.47
CA LEU A 91 21.04 -12.42 13.06
C LEU A 91 22.07 -13.51 13.42
N GLY A 92 21.60 -14.57 14.08
CA GLY A 92 22.39 -15.73 14.47
C GLY A 92 22.27 -16.88 13.47
N ASP A 93 22.18 -18.10 13.99
CA ASP A 93 22.12 -19.33 13.18
C ASP A 93 20.82 -19.45 12.39
N SER A 94 20.90 -20.14 11.25
CA SER A 94 19.73 -20.47 10.43
C SER A 94 18.75 -21.35 11.19
N ILE A 95 17.46 -21.07 11.04
CA ILE A 95 16.37 -21.91 11.57
C ILE A 95 15.71 -22.71 10.45
N PRO A 96 15.19 -23.91 10.73
CA PRO A 96 14.46 -24.70 9.74
C PRO A 96 13.26 -23.91 9.17
N THR A 97 13.03 -24.04 7.86
CA THR A 97 11.84 -23.51 7.21
C THR A 97 10.58 -24.17 7.79
N GLY A 98 9.58 -23.37 8.15
CA GLY A 98 8.31 -23.87 8.70
C GLY A 98 8.24 -23.92 10.22
N VAL A 99 9.31 -23.55 10.94
CA VAL A 99 9.19 -23.22 12.36
C VAL A 99 8.20 -22.08 12.52
N GLU A 100 7.24 -22.23 13.44
CA GLU A 100 6.29 -21.16 13.75
C GLU A 100 7.05 -19.88 14.08
N ARG A 101 6.78 -18.86 13.27
CA ARG A 101 7.25 -17.50 13.48
C ARG A 101 6.72 -17.04 14.84
N GLN A 102 7.41 -16.12 15.49
CA GLN A 102 7.01 -15.60 16.80
C GLN A 102 7.20 -16.57 17.98
N THR A 103 7.95 -17.66 17.79
CA THR A 103 8.34 -18.56 18.88
C THR A 103 9.59 -18.07 19.62
N LYS A 104 9.83 -18.63 20.81
CA LYS A 104 11.10 -18.45 21.54
C LYS A 104 12.29 -19.03 20.79
N LEU A 105 12.09 -19.96 19.86
CA LEU A 105 13.17 -20.50 19.05
C LEU A 105 13.71 -19.43 18.08
N TRP A 106 12.82 -18.64 17.49
CA TRP A 106 13.19 -17.58 16.57
C TRP A 106 13.83 -16.38 17.27
N TRP A 107 13.24 -15.91 18.37
CA TRP A 107 13.80 -14.82 19.17
C TRP A 107 13.74 -15.15 20.68
N PRO A 108 14.78 -15.81 21.21
CA PRO A 108 14.80 -16.28 22.60
C PRO A 108 14.72 -15.14 23.63
N SER A 109 15.41 -14.04 23.35
CA SER A 109 15.47 -12.84 24.22
C SER A 109 14.29 -11.89 24.06
N GLY A 110 13.35 -12.15 23.14
CA GLY A 110 12.20 -11.29 22.90
C GLY A 110 11.33 -11.11 24.15
N VAL A 111 11.16 -9.86 24.56
CA VAL A 111 10.46 -9.48 25.81
C VAL A 111 8.99 -9.89 25.85
N SER A 112 8.33 -10.00 24.68
CA SER A 112 6.93 -10.40 24.57
C SER A 112 6.59 -10.96 23.19
N ASN A 113 5.43 -11.63 23.07
CA ASN A 113 4.92 -12.08 21.77
C ASN A 113 4.58 -10.89 20.85
N LEU A 114 4.15 -9.75 21.40
CA LEU A 114 3.88 -8.55 20.61
C LEU A 114 5.15 -7.99 19.97
N ALA A 115 6.28 -7.98 20.69
CA ALA A 115 7.56 -7.59 20.12
C ALA A 115 7.97 -8.52 18.98
N ARG A 116 7.75 -9.83 19.14
CA ARG A 116 8.00 -10.82 18.08
C ARG A 116 7.11 -10.57 16.85
N ILE A 117 5.81 -10.36 17.05
CA ILE A 117 4.90 -10.07 15.93
C ILE A 117 5.29 -8.76 15.22
N PHE A 118 5.67 -7.73 15.98
CA PHE A 118 6.14 -6.48 15.41
C PHE A 118 7.33 -6.70 14.47
N LEU A 119 8.36 -7.44 14.89
CA LEU A 119 9.51 -7.74 14.02
C LEU A 119 9.17 -8.65 12.83
N ASP A 120 8.22 -9.58 12.98
CA ASP A 120 7.75 -10.44 11.88
C ASP A 120 7.03 -9.61 10.79
N ASN A 121 6.28 -8.61 11.24
CA ASN A 121 5.57 -7.68 10.37
C ASN A 121 6.47 -6.58 9.77
N GLN A 122 7.76 -6.49 10.10
CA GLN A 122 8.67 -5.50 9.47
C GLN A 122 9.01 -5.82 8.00
N ARG A 123 8.42 -6.88 7.43
CA ARG A 123 8.56 -7.37 6.03
C ARG A 123 8.04 -6.39 4.95
N TYR A 124 7.49 -5.24 5.33
CA TYR A 124 6.58 -4.48 4.48
C TYR A 124 7.29 -3.48 3.57
N GLU A 125 7.95 -3.97 2.52
CA GLU A 125 8.01 -3.20 1.29
C GLU A 125 6.62 -3.13 0.66
N CYS A 126 5.95 -1.99 0.83
CA CYS A 126 4.69 -1.72 0.15
C CYS A 126 4.96 -1.10 -1.23
N ARG A 127 4.52 -1.77 -2.29
CA ARG A 127 4.44 -1.21 -3.64
C ARG A 127 2.99 -1.26 -4.09
N LEU A 128 2.52 -0.15 -4.64
CA LEU A 128 1.10 0.10 -4.86
C LEU A 128 0.60 -0.59 -6.15
N PRO A 129 -0.58 -1.22 -6.14
CA PRO A 129 -1.20 -1.75 -7.34
C PRO A 129 -1.76 -0.65 -8.25
N VAL A 130 -1.62 -0.84 -9.56
CA VAL A 130 -2.21 0.00 -10.61
C VAL A 130 -3.23 -0.84 -11.35
N ASN A 131 -4.52 -0.49 -11.31
CA ASN A 131 -5.55 -1.23 -12.04
C ASN A 131 -6.64 -0.33 -12.66
N GLY A 132 -7.03 -0.67 -13.90
CA GLY A 132 -8.20 -0.15 -14.61
C GLY A 132 -9.20 -1.29 -14.88
N LEU A 133 -10.49 -1.00 -14.80
CA LEU A 133 -11.59 -1.96 -14.98
C LEU A 133 -12.23 -1.78 -16.37
N GLY A 134 -12.25 -2.84 -17.19
CA GLY A 134 -12.87 -2.86 -18.53
C GLY A 134 -14.05 -3.84 -18.61
N GLY A 135 -15.23 -3.34 -19.00
CA GLY A 135 -16.46 -4.11 -19.24
C GLY A 135 -17.71 -3.30 -18.88
N LEU A 136 -18.73 -3.27 -19.75
CA LEU A 136 -19.94 -2.42 -19.68
C LEU A 136 -20.73 -2.62 -18.37
N LYS A 137 -20.29 -1.90 -17.34
CA LYS A 137 -20.98 -1.64 -16.08
C LYS A 137 -21.10 -0.13 -15.93
N PRO A 138 -22.09 0.37 -15.16
CA PRO A 138 -22.18 1.79 -14.87
C PRO A 138 -20.82 2.28 -14.34
N PRO A 139 -20.33 3.44 -14.83
CA PRO A 139 -19.00 3.92 -14.51
C PRO A 139 -18.85 4.05 -12.99
N MET A 140 -17.80 3.45 -12.45
CA MET A 140 -17.44 3.62 -11.05
C MET A 140 -16.75 4.97 -10.85
N ARG A 141 -17.15 5.68 -9.81
CA ARG A 141 -16.56 6.96 -9.41
C ARG A 141 -16.11 6.88 -7.96
N LEU A 142 -14.90 7.35 -7.71
CA LEU A 142 -14.41 7.51 -6.35
C LEU A 142 -14.95 8.81 -5.75
N LYS A 143 -15.25 8.77 -4.46
CA LYS A 143 -15.58 9.95 -3.64
C LYS A 143 -14.93 9.83 -2.28
N TYR A 144 -14.87 10.94 -1.55
CA TYR A 144 -14.61 10.96 -0.13
C TYR A 144 -15.75 11.70 0.55
N LYS A 145 -16.49 11.03 1.44
CA LYS A 145 -17.71 11.54 2.06
C LYS A 145 -18.73 11.98 0.99
N SER A 146 -18.88 13.28 0.82
CA SER A 146 -19.81 13.90 -0.15
C SER A 146 -19.11 14.50 -1.37
N PHE A 147 -17.78 14.45 -1.45
CA PHE A 147 -17.01 15.10 -2.51
C PHE A 147 -16.42 14.07 -3.48
N PRO A 148 -16.69 14.18 -4.80
CA PRO A 148 -16.00 13.38 -5.80
C PRO A 148 -14.48 13.56 -5.73
N ILE A 149 -13.73 12.51 -6.05
CA ILE A 149 -12.29 12.58 -6.26
C ILE A 149 -12.02 13.24 -7.61
N ALA A 150 -11.21 14.29 -7.61
CA ALA A 150 -10.77 15.04 -8.79
C ALA A 150 -9.40 14.56 -9.31
N ASP A 151 -8.53 14.07 -8.44
CA ASP A 151 -7.25 13.48 -8.80
C ASP A 151 -6.88 12.35 -7.83
N PHE A 152 -6.15 11.34 -8.31
CA PHE A 152 -5.51 10.35 -7.45
C PHE A 152 -4.30 9.76 -8.15
N GLY A 153 -3.39 9.22 -7.35
CA GLY A 153 -2.13 8.71 -7.89
C GLY A 153 -1.17 8.21 -6.82
N ILE A 154 0.06 8.06 -7.25
CA ILE A 154 1.18 7.68 -6.39
C ILE A 154 1.92 8.95 -5.99
N ALA A 155 2.17 9.10 -4.71
CA ALA A 155 3.07 10.10 -4.17
C ALA A 155 4.38 9.43 -3.75
N LYS A 156 5.48 10.14 -3.97
CA LYS A 156 6.82 9.77 -3.51
C LYS A 156 7.37 10.91 -2.65
N GLY A 157 8.06 10.55 -1.58
CA GLY A 157 8.78 11.53 -0.78
C GLY A 157 9.45 10.89 0.42
N LYS A 158 9.52 11.66 1.49
CA LYS A 158 10.15 11.24 2.74
C LYS A 158 9.11 11.04 3.82
N ILE A 159 9.47 10.25 4.82
CA ILE A 159 8.72 10.14 6.06
C ILE A 159 9.63 10.51 7.23
N ALA A 160 9.06 11.21 8.21
CA ALA A 160 9.75 11.64 9.42
C ALA A 160 9.97 10.47 10.39
N ALA A 161 10.86 9.54 10.03
CA ALA A 161 11.24 8.41 10.86
C ALA A 161 12.43 8.77 11.77
N LYS A 162 12.24 8.66 13.09
CA LYS A 162 13.34 8.80 14.05
C LYS A 162 14.30 7.62 13.90
N ASP A 163 15.58 7.83 14.22
CA ASP A 163 16.60 6.78 14.07
C ASP A 163 16.26 5.51 14.86
N HIS A 164 15.66 5.63 16.06
CA HIS A 164 15.24 4.48 16.85
C HIS A 164 13.96 3.80 16.34
N HIS A 165 13.31 4.33 15.31
CA HIS A 165 12.19 3.66 14.63
C HIS A 165 12.65 2.88 13.39
N LYS A 166 13.87 3.15 12.90
CA LYS A 166 14.46 2.43 11.77
C LYS A 166 15.06 1.10 12.25
N LEU A 167 15.09 0.11 11.36
CA LEU A 167 15.75 -1.17 11.59
C LEU A 167 16.84 -1.40 10.54
N ALA A 168 17.90 -2.11 10.95
CA ALA A 168 18.89 -2.66 10.04
C ALA A 168 19.24 -4.07 10.53
N TYR A 169 19.60 -4.97 9.62
CA TYR A 169 19.87 -6.36 9.94
C TYR A 169 21.32 -6.71 9.66
N GLN A 170 22.07 -7.08 10.69
CA GLN A 170 23.42 -7.59 10.54
C GLN A 170 23.35 -9.09 10.21
N LEU A 171 23.80 -9.45 9.01
CA LEU A 171 23.67 -10.79 8.44
C LEU A 171 24.74 -11.77 8.94
N ASP A 172 25.91 -11.26 9.30
CA ASP A 172 27.09 -12.06 9.66
C ASP A 172 28.02 -11.34 10.66
N ALA A 173 29.04 -12.06 11.15
CA ALA A 173 30.04 -11.54 12.07
C ALA A 173 31.00 -10.53 11.42
N GLN A 174 31.07 -10.52 10.09
CA GLN A 174 31.90 -9.61 9.30
C GLN A 174 31.28 -8.22 9.20
N GLY A 175 30.03 -8.05 9.62
CA GLY A 175 29.36 -6.76 9.67
C GLY A 175 28.61 -6.42 8.38
N THR A 176 28.27 -7.42 7.55
CA THR A 176 27.38 -7.19 6.42
C THR A 176 26.02 -6.75 6.94
N VAL A 177 25.61 -5.53 6.61
CA VAL A 177 24.32 -4.95 7.03
C VAL A 177 23.38 -4.88 5.84
N LEU A 178 22.18 -5.43 6.03
CA LEU A 178 21.02 -5.19 5.19
C LEU A 178 20.25 -4.02 5.79
N GLU A 179 20.31 -2.88 5.11
CA GLU A 179 19.46 -1.73 5.43
C GLU A 179 18.03 -2.02 4.95
N GLU A 180 17.06 -1.73 5.80
CA GLU A 180 15.64 -1.84 5.44
C GLU A 180 15.20 -0.68 4.54
N GLN A 181 13.88 -0.49 4.43
CA GLN A 181 13.27 0.62 3.76
C GLN A 181 13.91 1.97 4.12
N ASP A 182 14.25 2.72 3.08
CA ASP A 182 14.77 4.07 3.19
C ASP A 182 13.60 5.06 3.42
N PRO A 183 13.53 5.72 4.59
CA PRO A 183 12.48 6.71 4.87
C PRO A 183 12.54 7.92 3.94
N ASP A 184 13.67 8.17 3.25
CA ASP A 184 13.79 9.24 2.25
C ASP A 184 13.26 8.83 0.86
N ASN A 185 12.88 7.57 0.68
CA ASN A 185 12.39 7.01 -0.58
C ASN A 185 11.11 6.20 -0.35
N HIS A 186 10.09 6.86 0.19
CA HIS A 186 8.82 6.26 0.57
C HIS A 186 7.70 6.56 -0.45
N TYR A 187 6.71 5.67 -0.54
CA TYR A 187 5.61 5.76 -1.49
C TYR A 187 4.26 5.56 -0.81
N TRP A 188 3.27 6.36 -1.19
CA TRP A 188 1.90 6.25 -0.70
C TRP A 188 0.89 6.64 -1.79
N LEU A 189 -0.37 6.27 -1.61
CA LEU A 189 -1.45 6.76 -2.48
C LEU A 189 -1.92 8.11 -1.99
N TYR A 190 -2.21 9.00 -2.92
CA TYR A 190 -2.89 10.26 -2.63
C TYR A 190 -4.21 10.34 -3.39
N PHE A 191 -5.16 11.04 -2.81
CA PHE A 191 -6.42 11.42 -3.44
C PHE A 191 -6.64 12.91 -3.20
N THR A 192 -7.19 13.60 -4.18
CA THR A 192 -7.59 15.00 -4.09
C THR A 192 -9.07 15.09 -4.44
N THR A 193 -9.88 15.67 -3.56
CA THR A 193 -11.29 15.88 -3.83
C THR A 193 -11.50 17.09 -4.75
N THR A 194 -12.71 17.23 -5.29
CA THR A 194 -13.17 18.44 -6.00
C THR A 194 -13.16 19.72 -5.15
N LYS A 195 -12.97 19.61 -3.83
CA LYS A 195 -12.75 20.74 -2.91
C LYS A 195 -11.29 20.91 -2.51
N GLU A 196 -10.37 20.31 -3.26
CA GLU A 196 -8.92 20.37 -3.02
C GLU A 196 -8.48 19.75 -1.67
N GLU A 197 -9.37 18.98 -1.01
CA GLU A 197 -9.00 18.22 0.17
C GLU A 197 -8.11 17.05 -0.24
N GLN A 198 -6.93 16.95 0.39
CA GLN A 198 -5.98 15.87 0.16
C GLN A 198 -6.15 14.77 1.20
N LEU A 199 -6.11 13.53 0.71
CA LEU A 199 -6.19 12.31 1.52
C LEU A 199 -4.98 11.45 1.18
N LEU A 200 -4.38 10.83 2.19
CA LEU A 200 -3.25 9.93 2.01
C LEU A 200 -3.61 8.53 2.50
N MET A 201 -3.19 7.51 1.75
CA MET A 201 -3.24 6.11 2.16
C MET A 201 -1.84 5.52 2.08
N ASP A 202 -1.34 5.04 3.21
CA ASP A 202 0.01 4.51 3.33
C ASP A 202 -0.02 3.15 4.03
N TYR A 203 0.57 2.15 3.40
CA TYR A 203 0.62 0.77 3.90
C TYR A 203 2.06 0.32 4.20
N GLY A 204 3.05 1.22 4.06
CA GLY A 204 4.46 0.94 4.36
C GLY A 204 4.91 1.53 5.70
N LEU A 205 4.08 2.29 6.40
CA LEU A 205 4.49 2.96 7.65
C LEU A 205 4.86 2.04 8.81
N LEU A 206 4.38 0.80 8.84
CA LEU A 206 4.69 -0.09 9.97
C LEU A 206 6.20 -0.34 10.09
N THR A 207 6.95 -0.30 8.99
CA THR A 207 8.40 -0.50 9.03
C THR A 207 9.15 0.59 9.82
N PHE A 208 8.49 1.72 10.04
CA PHE A 208 9.00 2.88 10.76
C PHE A 208 8.33 3.07 12.12
N ASP A 209 7.90 1.96 12.75
CA ASP A 209 7.26 1.92 14.06
C ASP A 209 5.93 2.71 14.15
N HIS A 210 5.35 3.06 13.00
CA HIS A 210 4.03 3.68 12.91
C HIS A 210 2.97 2.59 12.84
N MET A 211 2.57 2.10 14.01
CA MET A 211 1.70 0.94 14.21
C MET A 211 0.20 1.18 13.89
N ALA A 212 -0.12 1.94 12.85
CA ALA A 212 -1.49 2.15 12.41
C ALA A 212 -2.03 0.90 11.70
N ILE A 213 -3.19 0.42 12.16
CA ILE A 213 -3.86 -0.74 11.57
C ILE A 213 -5.33 -0.47 11.36
N VAL A 214 -5.90 -1.17 10.40
CA VAL A 214 -7.33 -1.13 10.08
C VAL A 214 -7.98 -2.47 10.34
N ASP A 215 -9.16 -2.47 10.95
CA ASP A 215 -10.00 -3.67 11.13
C ASP A 215 -10.58 -4.08 9.77
N THR A 216 -10.28 -5.31 9.36
CA THR A 216 -10.65 -5.87 8.07
C THR A 216 -11.73 -6.97 8.22
N LYS A 217 -12.20 -7.27 9.43
CA LYS A 217 -13.16 -8.38 9.68
C LYS A 217 -14.48 -8.20 8.93
N ALA A 218 -14.96 -6.96 8.79
CA ALA A 218 -16.19 -6.65 8.06
C ALA A 218 -15.99 -6.56 6.53
N TYR A 219 -14.74 -6.63 6.06
CA TYR A 219 -14.33 -6.43 4.67
C TYR A 219 -13.82 -7.72 4.01
N GLN A 220 -14.07 -8.87 4.65
CA GLN A 220 -13.63 -10.17 4.15
C GLN A 220 -14.34 -10.54 2.85
N HIS A 221 -13.61 -11.24 1.99
CA HIS A 221 -14.12 -11.85 0.77
C HIS A 221 -13.34 -13.14 0.50
N PRO A 222 -13.93 -14.20 -0.07
CA PRO A 222 -13.20 -15.46 -0.35
C PRO A 222 -11.95 -15.30 -1.23
N ALA A 223 -11.88 -14.24 -2.04
CA ALA A 223 -10.71 -13.90 -2.87
C ALA A 223 -9.59 -13.16 -2.11
N LEU A 224 -9.82 -12.75 -0.86
CA LEU A 224 -8.88 -12.00 -0.01
C LEU A 224 -8.25 -12.91 1.04
N PRO A 225 -7.12 -12.51 1.67
CA PRO A 225 -6.55 -13.29 2.75
C PRO A 225 -7.43 -13.16 4.01
N SER A 226 -7.59 -14.27 4.75
CA SER A 226 -8.36 -14.29 6.00
C SER A 226 -7.59 -13.61 7.15
N LYS A 227 -7.62 -12.28 7.16
CA LYS A 227 -6.96 -11.41 8.16
C LYS A 227 -7.98 -10.47 8.76
N ASN A 228 -8.03 -10.38 10.09
CA ASN A 228 -8.94 -9.47 10.80
C ASN A 228 -8.38 -8.06 11.01
N LYS A 229 -7.08 -7.87 10.78
CA LYS A 229 -6.39 -6.59 10.86
C LYS A 229 -5.32 -6.55 9.77
N ALA A 230 -5.11 -5.37 9.18
CA ALA A 230 -4.02 -5.13 8.23
C ALA A 230 -3.34 -3.78 8.55
N PRO A 231 -2.04 -3.62 8.28
CA PRO A 231 -1.36 -2.32 8.35
C PRO A 231 -1.99 -1.36 7.36
N ALA A 232 -2.38 -0.19 7.85
CA ALA A 232 -2.90 0.89 7.02
C ALA A 232 -2.92 2.20 7.80
N TYR A 233 -2.45 3.26 7.17
CA TYR A 233 -2.52 4.62 7.66
C TYR A 233 -3.34 5.46 6.67
N PHE A 234 -4.46 6.02 7.14
CA PHE A 234 -5.35 6.84 6.33
C PHE A 234 -5.39 8.26 6.87
N CYS A 235 -4.74 9.20 6.19
CA CYS A 235 -4.65 10.61 6.59
C CYS A 235 -5.67 11.47 5.88
N ASP A 236 -6.68 11.93 6.62
CA ASP A 236 -7.59 13.00 6.22
C ASP A 236 -7.21 14.33 6.88
N ARG A 237 -8.01 15.38 6.61
CA ARG A 237 -7.84 16.68 7.25
C ARG A 237 -7.88 16.60 8.78
N THR A 238 -8.71 15.73 9.34
CA THR A 238 -8.86 15.56 10.79
C THR A 238 -7.58 15.04 11.41
N MET A 239 -7.02 13.96 10.85
CA MET A 239 -5.78 13.37 11.37
C MET A 239 -4.57 14.26 11.09
N ALA A 240 -4.50 14.91 9.92
CA ALA A 240 -3.45 15.86 9.59
C ALA A 240 -3.36 17.03 10.59
N GLY A 241 -4.49 17.46 11.15
CA GLY A 241 -4.52 18.48 12.21
C GLY A 241 -4.19 17.95 13.61
N ALA A 242 -4.32 16.65 13.84
CA ALA A 242 -4.13 16.02 15.15
C ALA A 242 -2.73 15.43 15.38
N SER A 243 -1.95 15.22 14.31
CA SER A 243 -0.62 14.60 14.38
C SER A 243 0.44 15.50 13.71
N PRO A 244 1.70 15.48 14.18
CA PRO A 244 2.80 16.09 13.45
C PRO A 244 2.86 15.56 12.00
N PRO A 245 3.26 16.37 11.01
CA PRO A 245 3.38 15.92 9.64
C PRO A 245 4.43 14.81 9.55
N ILE A 246 4.00 13.60 9.20
CA ILE A 246 4.89 12.45 9.01
C ILE A 246 5.39 12.42 7.57
N HIS A 247 4.56 12.78 6.59
CA HIS A 247 4.90 12.76 5.17
C HIS A 247 5.48 14.10 4.71
N ASP A 248 6.66 14.06 4.10
CA ASP A 248 7.25 15.17 3.35
C ASP A 248 7.20 14.85 1.85
N PHE A 249 6.36 15.58 1.15
CA PHE A 249 6.01 15.31 -0.23
C PHE A 249 7.07 15.83 -1.20
N GLN A 250 7.50 14.99 -2.16
CA GLN A 250 8.46 15.40 -3.18
C GLN A 250 7.92 15.30 -4.61
N GLN A 251 7.22 14.21 -4.95
CA GLN A 251 6.78 13.93 -6.33
C GLN A 251 5.39 13.29 -6.40
N ARG A 252 4.63 13.64 -7.44
CA ARG A 252 3.26 13.16 -7.71
C ARG A 252 3.25 12.49 -9.09
N PHE A 253 2.62 11.34 -9.15
CA PHE A 253 2.33 10.62 -10.38
C PHE A 253 0.82 10.39 -10.43
N SER A 254 0.11 11.29 -11.11
CA SER A 254 -1.35 11.25 -11.24
C SER A 254 -1.78 10.25 -12.30
N PHE A 255 -2.79 9.42 -12.02
CA PHE A 255 -3.37 8.54 -13.05
C PHE A 255 -4.08 9.30 -14.18
N PHE A 256 -4.47 10.56 -13.95
CA PHE A 256 -5.11 11.40 -14.96
C PHE A 256 -4.14 12.22 -15.78
N TRP A 257 -3.04 12.67 -15.18
CA TRP A 257 -2.15 13.66 -15.81
C TRP A 257 -0.82 13.07 -16.26
N ASP A 258 -0.32 12.02 -15.60
CA ASP A 258 0.98 11.44 -15.92
C ASP A 258 0.90 10.56 -17.18
N ASP A 259 1.67 10.90 -18.22
CA ASP A 259 1.68 10.16 -19.49
C ASP A 259 2.11 8.70 -19.31
N GLY A 260 3.06 8.43 -18.41
CA GLY A 260 3.54 7.08 -18.14
C GLY A 260 2.46 6.20 -17.51
N LEU A 261 1.73 6.72 -16.53
CA LEU A 261 0.61 6.02 -15.91
C LEU A 261 -0.59 5.88 -16.85
N ARG A 262 -0.88 6.89 -17.67
CA ARG A 262 -1.95 6.80 -18.67
C ARG A 262 -1.65 5.77 -19.75
N SER A 263 -0.41 5.75 -20.26
CA SER A 263 0.04 4.72 -21.19
C SER A 263 -0.06 3.34 -20.55
N LEU A 264 0.35 3.21 -19.28
CA LEU A 264 0.20 1.96 -18.53
C LEU A 264 -1.28 1.54 -18.48
N ILE A 265 -2.19 2.43 -18.10
CA ILE A 265 -3.63 2.13 -18.06
C ILE A 265 -4.13 1.68 -19.44
N ALA A 266 -3.78 2.41 -20.50
CA ALA A 266 -4.20 2.09 -21.86
C ALA A 266 -3.74 0.68 -22.29
N HIS A 267 -2.50 0.30 -21.97
CA HIS A 267 -1.96 -1.02 -22.32
C HIS A 267 -2.43 -2.14 -21.38
N CYS A 268 -2.57 -1.85 -20.08
CA CYS A 268 -2.94 -2.85 -19.08
C CYS A 268 -4.42 -3.19 -19.09
N LEU A 269 -5.29 -2.31 -19.58
CA LEU A 269 -6.71 -2.60 -19.75
C LEU A 269 -6.94 -3.78 -20.71
N GLU A 270 -6.14 -3.87 -21.76
CA GLU A 270 -6.30 -4.91 -22.79
C GLU A 270 -5.76 -6.27 -22.34
N SER A 271 -4.52 -6.33 -21.85
CA SER A 271 -3.98 -7.56 -21.25
C SER A 271 -2.68 -7.30 -20.49
N LEU A 272 -2.65 -7.68 -19.21
CA LEU A 272 -1.40 -7.74 -18.43
C LEU A 272 -0.54 -8.94 -18.80
N ASP A 273 -1.08 -9.91 -19.55
CA ASP A 273 -0.36 -11.13 -19.96
C ASP A 273 0.56 -10.89 -21.16
N GLU A 274 0.33 -9.81 -21.89
CA GLU A 274 1.18 -9.44 -23.01
C GLU A 274 2.50 -8.80 -22.55
N PRO A 275 3.61 -9.00 -23.30
CA PRO A 275 4.88 -8.37 -23.00
C PRO A 275 4.78 -6.85 -22.89
N VAL A 276 3.93 -6.20 -23.69
CA VAL A 276 3.77 -4.74 -23.69
C VAL A 276 3.30 -4.23 -22.31
N GLY A 277 2.30 -4.86 -21.72
CA GLY A 277 1.81 -4.52 -20.39
C GLY A 277 2.87 -4.70 -19.30
N ALA A 278 3.62 -5.81 -19.36
CA ALA A 278 4.73 -6.06 -18.44
C ALA A 278 5.84 -4.99 -18.54
N HIS A 279 6.27 -4.65 -19.76
CA HIS A 279 7.29 -3.62 -19.99
C HIS A 279 6.83 -2.22 -19.53
N ALA A 280 5.54 -1.91 -19.66
CA ALA A 280 4.98 -0.67 -19.15
C ALA A 280 5.08 -0.60 -17.61
N ILE A 281 4.75 -1.68 -16.90
CA ILE A 281 4.93 -1.78 -15.44
C ILE A 281 6.41 -1.63 -15.06
N TRP A 282 7.30 -2.31 -15.78
CA TRP A 282 8.75 -2.24 -15.50
C TRP A 282 9.30 -0.83 -15.68
N SER A 283 8.88 -0.14 -16.74
CA SER A 283 9.28 1.23 -17.03
C SER A 283 8.77 2.20 -15.96
N LEU A 284 7.52 2.02 -15.51
CA LEU A 284 6.97 2.77 -14.39
C LEU A 284 7.79 2.54 -13.11
N LEU A 285 8.09 1.28 -12.78
CA LEU A 285 8.87 0.94 -11.58
C LEU A 285 10.26 1.59 -11.60
N ASP A 286 10.99 1.48 -12.71
CA ASP A 286 12.32 2.07 -12.84
C ASP A 286 12.27 3.59 -12.65
N ARG A 287 11.23 4.23 -13.21
CA ARG A 287 11.00 5.67 -13.07
C ARG A 287 10.64 6.08 -11.64
N LEU A 288 9.71 5.37 -11.00
CA LEU A 288 9.31 5.62 -9.62
C LEU A 288 10.52 5.45 -8.68
N ALA A 289 11.26 4.35 -8.83
CA ALA A 289 12.43 4.02 -8.03
C ALA A 289 13.64 4.93 -8.30
N ARG A 290 13.68 5.61 -9.46
CA ARG A 290 14.83 6.38 -9.95
C ARG A 290 16.11 5.54 -10.07
N ARG A 291 15.93 4.25 -10.34
CA ARG A 291 16.99 3.27 -10.57
C ARG A 291 16.44 2.14 -11.42
N GLN A 292 17.32 1.32 -11.96
CA GLN A 292 16.89 0.05 -12.54
C GLN A 292 16.42 -0.89 -11.42
N CYS A 293 15.16 -1.29 -11.48
CA CYS A 293 14.64 -2.38 -10.67
C CYS A 293 15.24 -3.70 -11.13
N SER A 294 15.56 -4.55 -10.18
CA SER A 294 16.02 -5.91 -10.40
C SER A 294 14.97 -6.75 -11.15
N ALA A 295 15.43 -7.85 -11.76
CA ALA A 295 14.53 -8.77 -12.45
C ALA A 295 13.45 -9.34 -11.50
N ALA A 296 13.81 -9.65 -10.25
CA ALA A 296 12.86 -10.14 -9.25
C ALA A 296 11.78 -9.10 -8.93
N GLU A 297 12.15 -7.84 -8.71
CA GLU A 297 11.18 -6.75 -8.45
C GLU A 297 10.20 -6.58 -9.62
N LYS A 298 10.72 -6.64 -10.85
CA LYS A 298 9.92 -6.50 -12.08
C LYS A 298 8.95 -7.65 -12.29
N VAL A 299 9.38 -8.88 -12.03
CA VAL A 299 8.52 -10.08 -12.10
C VAL A 299 7.43 -10.02 -11.05
N LEU A 300 7.78 -9.72 -9.79
CA LEU A 300 6.81 -9.63 -8.69
C LEU A 300 5.77 -8.53 -8.92
N ALA A 301 6.17 -7.36 -9.41
CA ALA A 301 5.22 -6.28 -9.65
C ALA A 301 4.18 -6.62 -10.73
N VAL A 302 4.58 -7.30 -11.81
CA VAL A 302 3.63 -7.77 -12.83
C VAL A 302 2.72 -8.84 -12.26
N HIS A 303 3.27 -9.77 -11.48
CA HIS A 303 2.49 -10.81 -10.82
C HIS A 303 1.43 -10.23 -9.87
N TRP A 304 1.83 -9.30 -8.99
CA TRP A 304 0.92 -8.64 -8.05
C TRP A 304 -0.11 -7.77 -8.74
N ALA A 305 0.25 -7.03 -9.79
CA ALA A 305 -0.71 -6.26 -10.58
C ALA A 305 -1.81 -7.16 -11.17
N ARG A 306 -1.44 -8.32 -11.72
CA ARG A 306 -2.40 -9.31 -12.25
C ARG A 306 -3.29 -9.89 -11.16
N LEU A 307 -2.69 -10.28 -10.05
CA LEU A 307 -3.39 -10.86 -8.91
C LEU A 307 -4.41 -9.87 -8.33
N ASP A 308 -3.96 -8.65 -8.02
CA ASP A 308 -4.81 -7.60 -7.47
C ASP A 308 -5.92 -7.21 -8.44
N ARG A 309 -5.64 -7.19 -9.75
CA ARG A 309 -6.66 -6.97 -10.78
C ARG A 309 -7.75 -8.04 -10.70
N ALA A 310 -7.36 -9.31 -10.72
CA ALA A 310 -8.30 -10.43 -10.69
C ALA A 310 -9.13 -10.43 -9.40
N ILE A 311 -8.52 -10.11 -8.26
CA ILE A 311 -9.23 -10.00 -6.97
C ILE A 311 -10.23 -8.85 -7.00
N LEU A 312 -9.82 -7.66 -7.44
CA LEU A 312 -10.70 -6.48 -7.54
C LEU A 312 -11.85 -6.73 -8.51
N GLU A 313 -11.58 -7.30 -9.68
CA GLU A 313 -12.60 -7.69 -10.64
C GLU A 313 -13.58 -8.68 -10.01
N THR A 314 -13.10 -9.70 -9.31
CA THR A 314 -13.96 -10.69 -8.62
C THR A 314 -14.88 -10.01 -7.61
N ILE A 315 -14.33 -9.14 -6.75
CA ILE A 315 -15.09 -8.47 -5.68
C ILE A 315 -16.12 -7.50 -6.26
N PHE A 316 -15.71 -6.64 -7.19
CA PHE A 316 -16.60 -5.62 -7.76
C PHE A 316 -17.60 -6.22 -8.75
N ASN A 317 -17.31 -7.41 -9.29
CA ASN A 317 -18.24 -8.14 -10.15
C ASN A 317 -19.13 -9.14 -9.42
N ASP A 318 -18.92 -9.38 -8.13
CA ASP A 318 -19.78 -10.24 -7.31
C ASP A 318 -21.25 -9.75 -7.36
N PRO A 319 -22.21 -10.60 -7.81
CA PRO A 319 -23.63 -10.25 -7.87
C PRO A 319 -24.26 -9.88 -6.52
N THR A 320 -23.71 -10.39 -5.42
CA THR A 320 -24.17 -10.09 -4.05
C THR A 320 -23.73 -8.71 -3.57
N LYS A 321 -22.80 -8.08 -4.29
CA LYS A 321 -22.22 -6.76 -4.03
C LYS A 321 -21.82 -6.57 -2.56
N PRO A 322 -20.94 -7.44 -2.03
CA PRO A 322 -20.59 -7.43 -0.61
C PRO A 322 -19.99 -6.07 -0.20
N TRP A 323 -19.29 -5.41 -1.11
CA TRP A 323 -18.67 -4.10 -0.91
C TRP A 323 -19.67 -2.95 -0.67
N GLU A 324 -20.92 -3.08 -1.10
CA GLU A 324 -21.97 -2.08 -0.79
C GLU A 324 -22.36 -2.12 0.70
N LYS A 325 -22.21 -3.30 1.34
CA LYS A 325 -22.58 -3.57 2.74
C LYS A 325 -21.44 -3.34 3.72
N TRP A 326 -20.23 -3.09 3.24
CA TRP A 326 -19.11 -2.78 4.11
C TRP A 326 -19.36 -1.50 4.91
N PRO A 327 -18.86 -1.42 6.17
CA PRO A 327 -18.98 -0.20 6.95
C PRO A 327 -18.43 1.02 6.18
N PRO A 328 -19.07 2.21 6.28
CA PRO A 328 -18.57 3.40 5.62
C PRO A 328 -17.24 3.89 6.19
N THR A 329 -17.08 3.78 7.50
CA THR A 329 -15.87 4.17 8.22
C THR A 329 -15.26 2.92 8.86
N PRO A 330 -14.05 2.51 8.44
CA PRO A 330 -13.38 1.38 9.05
C PRO A 330 -12.88 1.74 10.45
N ARG A 331 -12.80 0.73 11.33
CA ARG A 331 -12.20 0.94 12.65
C ARG A 331 -10.69 0.98 12.50
N ILE A 332 -10.09 2.07 12.91
CA ILE A 332 -8.63 2.24 12.97
C ILE A 332 -8.18 1.96 14.40
N GLY A 333 -7.06 1.26 14.55
CA GLY A 333 -6.44 0.97 15.84
C GLY A 333 -4.94 1.18 15.80
N VAL A 334 -4.33 1.06 16.97
CA VAL A 334 -2.87 0.99 17.13
C VAL A 334 -2.50 -0.44 17.50
N TRP A 335 -1.48 -1.02 16.85
CA TRP A 335 -1.02 -2.37 17.18
C TRP A 335 -0.61 -2.47 18.66
N GLY A 336 -0.91 -3.60 19.30
CA GLY A 336 -0.59 -3.84 20.71
C GLY A 336 -1.51 -3.20 21.75
N GLN A 337 -2.39 -2.26 21.38
CA GLN A 337 -3.46 -1.83 22.28
C GLN A 337 -4.61 -2.84 22.20
N SER A 338 -4.86 -3.58 23.29
CA SER A 338 -6.04 -4.44 23.39
C SER A 338 -7.29 -3.56 23.32
N SER A 339 -8.21 -3.89 22.40
CA SER A 339 -9.44 -3.15 22.16
C SER A 339 -10.49 -3.34 23.27
N THR A 340 -10.08 -3.58 24.52
CA THR A 340 -10.99 -3.86 25.64
C THR A 340 -11.72 -2.62 26.14
N ARG A 341 -11.42 -1.43 25.59
CA ARG A 341 -12.29 -0.27 25.79
C ARG A 341 -13.44 -0.34 24.78
N SER A 342 -14.57 -0.91 25.23
CA SER A 342 -15.86 -0.69 24.57
C SER A 342 -16.06 0.81 24.37
N PRO A 343 -16.63 1.26 23.22
CA PRO A 343 -16.99 2.65 23.06
C PRO A 343 -17.93 3.02 24.21
N VAL A 344 -17.59 4.09 24.92
CA VAL A 344 -18.52 4.74 25.84
C VAL A 344 -19.63 5.30 24.95
N GLU A 345 -20.81 4.72 25.02
CA GLU A 345 -22.04 5.20 24.36
C GLU A 345 -22.49 6.55 24.93
#